data_AF-T1HFG3-F1
#
_entry.id   AF-T1HFG3-F1
#
_cell.length_a   1.000
_cell.length_b   1.000
_cell.length_c   1.000
_cell.angle_alpha   90.00
_cell.angle_beta   90.00
_cell.angle_gamma   90.00
#
_symmetry.space_group_name_H-M   'P 1'
#
loop_
_entity.id
_entity.type
_entity.pdbx_description
1 polymer ?
#
loop_
_entity_poly.entity_id
_entity_poly.type
_entity_poly.pdbx_seq_one_letter_code
_entity_poly.pdbx_strand_id
1 'polypeptide(L)'
;MHELIACFSPITHLVWPDDYILAMGWYPSVKMWYVNSDSTKDHSVYWEQIHTDDILAACFCHPNKVVTATYTGELAFSSTETLLPYRMYFASSPDSRVTDSFVNAHKEFRNPQSHFNIEKCRS
;
A
#
# COMPACT_ATOMS: atom_id res chain seq x y z
N MET A 1 26.12 -13.10 -14.89
CA MET A 1 24.70 -13.53 -14.88
C MET A 1 24.15 -13.18 -13.51
N HIS A 2 23.41 -12.08 -13.39
CA HIS A 2 22.67 -11.79 -12.17
C HIS A 2 21.35 -12.57 -12.26
N GLU A 3 21.19 -13.60 -11.44
CA GLU A 3 19.88 -14.20 -11.21
C GLU A 3 18.97 -13.11 -10.65
N LEU A 4 17.94 -12.73 -11.41
CA LEU A 4 16.81 -12.00 -10.88
C LEU A 4 16.08 -12.96 -9.94
N ILE A 5 16.38 -12.89 -8.65
CA ILE A 5 15.58 -13.55 -7.63
C ILE A 5 14.19 -12.90 -7.71
N ALA A 6 13.25 -13.59 -8.34
CA ALA A 6 11.85 -13.22 -8.30
C ALA A 6 11.39 -13.34 -6.84
N CYS A 7 11.29 -12.21 -6.15
CA CYS A 7 10.77 -12.20 -4.78
C CYS A 7 9.28 -12.53 -4.82
N PHE A 8 8.91 -13.69 -4.25
CA PHE A 8 7.53 -14.11 -4.10
C PHE A 8 6.75 -13.05 -3.31
N SER A 9 5.69 -12.53 -3.90
CA SER A 9 4.84 -11.50 -3.31
C SER A 9 3.41 -11.99 -3.36
N PRO A 10 2.86 -12.50 -2.25
CA PRO A 10 1.49 -13.00 -2.19
C PRO A 10 0.50 -11.89 -2.55
N ILE A 11 -0.41 -12.18 -3.48
CA ILE A 11 -1.47 -11.28 -3.93
C ILE A 11 -2.76 -11.64 -3.20
N THR A 12 -3.45 -10.66 -2.66
CA THR A 12 -4.76 -10.81 -2.00
C THR A 12 -5.89 -10.23 -2.85
N HIS A 13 -5.55 -9.26 -3.71
CA HIS A 13 -6.55 -8.53 -4.48
C HIS A 13 -6.00 -8.11 -5.85
N LEU A 14 -6.87 -8.15 -6.86
CA LEU A 14 -6.58 -7.70 -8.22
C LEU A 14 -7.73 -6.88 -8.75
N VAL A 15 -7.43 -5.76 -9.39
CA VAL A 15 -8.43 -4.86 -9.98
C VAL A 15 -7.99 -4.46 -11.37
N TRP A 16 -8.95 -4.31 -12.28
CA TRP A 16 -8.72 -3.89 -13.65
C TRP A 16 -9.60 -2.67 -13.98
N PRO A 17 -9.16 -1.45 -13.63
CA PRO A 17 -9.91 -0.22 -13.85
C PRO A 17 -10.15 0.16 -15.32
N ASP A 18 -9.08 0.17 -16.11
CA ASP A 18 -9.05 0.69 -17.49
C ASP A 18 -7.97 -0.08 -18.29
N ASP A 19 -7.04 0.59 -18.96
CA ASP A 19 -5.92 -0.01 -19.69
C ASP A 19 -4.76 -0.42 -18.75
N TYR A 20 -5.06 -0.76 -17.50
CA TYR A 20 -4.06 -1.23 -16.53
C TYR A 20 -4.67 -2.16 -15.48
N ILE A 21 -3.84 -3.07 -14.98
CA ILE A 21 -4.16 -4.00 -13.90
C ILE A 21 -3.40 -3.57 -12.65
N LEU A 22 -4.08 -3.52 -11.51
CA LEU A 22 -3.49 -3.34 -10.19
C LEU A 22 -3.52 -4.67 -9.43
N ALA A 23 -2.36 -5.14 -8.96
CA ALA A 23 -2.28 -6.23 -7.98
C ALA A 23 -1.79 -5.69 -6.64
N MET A 24 -2.41 -6.17 -5.57
CA MET A 24 -2.18 -5.73 -4.20
C MET A 24 -2.07 -6.95 -3.30
N GLY A 25 -1.35 -6.80 -2.18
CA GLY A 25 -1.19 -7.91 -1.26
C GLY A 25 -0.25 -7.65 -0.12
N TRP A 26 0.50 -8.70 0.21
CA TRP A 26 1.40 -8.75 1.35
C TRP A 26 2.61 -7.89 1.09
N TYR A 27 3.09 -7.24 2.15
CA TYR A 27 3.89 -6.01 2.09
C TYR A 27 3.09 -4.95 1.34
N PRO A 28 2.47 -3.96 2.03
CA PRO A 28 1.41 -3.09 1.51
C PRO A 28 1.87 -2.32 0.28
N SER A 29 1.83 -3.01 -0.84
CA SER A 29 2.45 -2.66 -2.10
C SER A 29 1.39 -2.86 -3.15
N VAL A 30 1.30 -1.86 -4.00
CA VAL A 30 0.47 -1.90 -5.18
C VAL A 30 1.42 -2.02 -6.35
N LYS A 31 1.18 -3.00 -7.21
CA LYS A 31 1.90 -3.19 -8.47
C LYS A 31 0.93 -2.92 -9.60
N MET A 32 1.36 -2.15 -10.57
CA MET A 32 0.57 -1.78 -11.74
C MET A 32 1.20 -2.36 -13.01
N TRP A 33 0.37 -2.79 -13.95
CA TRP A 33 0.79 -3.16 -15.30
C TRP A 33 -0.12 -2.48 -16.31
N TYR A 34 0.44 -1.72 -17.25
CA TYR A 34 -0.31 -1.17 -18.36
C TYR A 34 -0.60 -2.26 -19.38
N VAL A 35 -1.87 -2.39 -19.76
CA VAL A 35 -2.35 -3.29 -20.80
C VAL A 35 -2.48 -2.48 -22.08
N ASN A 36 -1.36 -2.17 -22.72
CA ASN A 36 -1.35 -1.59 -24.07
C ASN A 36 -0.93 -2.67 -25.08
N SER A 37 -1.62 -2.75 -26.22
CA SER A 37 -1.32 -3.72 -27.28
C SER A 37 0.05 -3.52 -27.93
N ASP A 38 0.65 -2.33 -27.80
CA ASP A 38 1.87 -1.91 -28.50
C ASP A 38 3.11 -1.70 -27.60
N SER A 39 2.98 -1.76 -26.27
CA SER A 39 4.12 -1.48 -25.38
C SER A 39 4.92 -2.73 -25.08
N THR A 40 6.12 -2.83 -25.63
CA THR A 40 7.14 -3.85 -25.31
C THR A 40 7.75 -3.72 -23.90
N LYS A 41 7.10 -2.95 -23.01
CA LYS A 41 7.58 -2.64 -21.67
C LYS A 41 6.43 -2.67 -20.67
N ASP A 42 6.29 -3.80 -19.99
CA ASP A 42 5.55 -3.86 -18.75
C ASP A 42 6.24 -2.94 -17.75
N HIS A 43 5.60 -1.82 -17.40
CA HIS A 43 6.10 -0.89 -16.39
C HIS A 43 5.42 -1.19 -15.06
N SER A 44 6.19 -1.73 -14.11
CA SER A 44 5.74 -1.88 -12.72
C SER A 44 6.08 -0.64 -11.90
N VAL A 45 5.07 -0.04 -11.29
CA VAL A 45 5.25 1.01 -10.29
C VAL A 45 5.04 0.40 -8.91
N TYR A 46 5.97 0.65 -7.99
CA TYR A 46 5.84 0.31 -6.58
C TYR A 46 5.38 1.54 -5.82
N TRP A 47 4.35 1.37 -5.01
CA TRP A 47 3.81 2.43 -4.17
C TRP A 47 4.17 2.18 -2.71
N GLU A 48 4.63 3.23 -2.04
CA GLU A 48 5.11 3.18 -0.66
C GLU A 48 3.97 2.90 0.34
N GLN A 49 4.32 2.35 1.51
CA GLN A 49 3.36 1.88 2.52
C GLN A 49 2.37 2.99 2.94
N ILE A 50 1.10 2.79 2.60
CA ILE A 50 -0.03 3.64 3.04
C ILE A 50 -0.66 3.10 4.31
N HIS A 51 -0.81 1.77 4.34
CA HIS A 51 -1.39 1.03 5.45
C HIS A 51 -0.33 0.65 6.46
N THR A 52 -0.76 0.51 7.71
CA THR A 52 0.10 -0.02 8.76
C THR A 52 0.16 -1.54 8.71
N ASP A 53 -0.72 -2.19 7.94
CA ASP A 53 -0.75 -3.64 7.73
C ASP A 53 -0.97 -4.04 6.25
N ASP A 54 -0.93 -5.35 5.97
CA ASP A 54 -1.11 -5.88 4.61
C ASP A 54 -2.50 -5.57 4.03
N ILE A 55 -2.53 -5.26 2.73
CA ILE A 55 -3.78 -5.04 2.00
C ILE A 55 -4.45 -6.40 1.80
N LEU A 56 -5.69 -6.56 2.28
CA LEU A 56 -6.47 -7.79 2.14
C LEU A 56 -7.68 -7.63 1.22
N ALA A 57 -8.14 -6.40 1.01
CA ALA A 57 -9.23 -6.11 0.09
C ALA A 57 -9.01 -4.77 -0.61
N ALA A 58 -9.58 -4.64 -1.80
CA ALA A 58 -9.71 -3.36 -2.46
C ALA A 58 -11.06 -3.25 -3.17
N CYS A 59 -11.42 -2.03 -3.53
CA CYS A 59 -12.57 -1.74 -4.36
C CYS A 59 -12.23 -0.57 -5.27
N PHE A 60 -12.49 -0.71 -6.56
CA PHE A 60 -12.37 0.37 -7.52
C PHE A 60 -13.71 1.05 -7.73
N CYS A 61 -13.67 2.38 -7.77
CA CYS A 61 -14.81 3.23 -8.03
C CYS A 61 -14.44 4.18 -9.18
N HIS A 62 -15.11 3.99 -10.31
CA HIS A 62 -14.92 4.81 -11.50
C HIS A 62 -15.18 6.31 -11.19
N PRO A 63 -14.47 7.25 -11.83
CA PRO A 63 -13.48 7.02 -12.87
C PRO A 63 -12.09 6.63 -12.36
N ASN A 64 -11.64 7.15 -11.22
CA ASN A 64 -10.21 7.09 -10.84
C ASN A 64 -9.99 6.94 -9.33
N LYS A 65 -10.86 6.23 -8.62
CA LYS A 65 -10.76 6.06 -7.17
C LYS A 65 -10.57 4.60 -6.81
N VAL A 66 -9.71 4.34 -5.86
CA VAL A 66 -9.57 3.02 -5.25
C VAL A 66 -9.63 3.15 -3.74
N VAL A 67 -10.31 2.21 -3.11
CA VAL A 67 -10.30 2.04 -1.67
C VAL A 67 -9.58 0.74 -1.38
N THR A 68 -8.55 0.77 -0.54
CA THR A 68 -7.84 -0.44 -0.07
C THR A 68 -8.06 -0.61 1.41
N ALA A 69 -8.10 -1.86 1.87
CA ALA A 69 -8.42 -2.21 3.24
C ALA A 69 -7.49 -3.29 3.82
N THR A 70 -7.24 -3.21 5.12
CA THR A 70 -6.43 -4.18 5.89
C THR A 70 -7.28 -5.04 6.82
N TYR A 71 -6.67 -6.07 7.41
CA TYR A 71 -7.30 -6.86 8.48
C TYR A 71 -7.72 -6.02 9.70
N THR A 72 -6.91 -5.01 10.06
CA THR A 72 -7.15 -4.14 11.23
C THR A 72 -8.28 -3.14 11.01
N GLY A 73 -8.87 -3.11 9.80
CA GLY A 73 -9.98 -2.25 9.45
C GLY A 73 -9.55 -0.87 8.97
N GLU A 74 -8.28 -0.65 8.66
CA GLU A 74 -7.83 0.59 7.99
C GLU A 74 -8.41 0.62 6.58
N LEU A 75 -8.93 1.78 6.18
CA LEU A 75 -9.43 2.06 4.84
C LEU A 75 -8.68 3.25 4.26
N ALA A 76 -8.02 3.06 3.12
CA ALA A 76 -7.33 4.12 2.40
C ALA A 76 -8.09 4.46 1.13
N PHE A 77 -8.53 5.70 1.01
CA PHE A 77 -9.14 6.24 -0.20
C PHE A 77 -8.06 6.96 -1.01
N SER A 78 -7.76 6.43 -2.19
CA SER A 78 -6.69 6.90 -3.06
C SER A 78 -7.21 7.20 -4.47
N SER A 79 -6.47 8.05 -5.20
CA SER A 79 -6.62 8.16 -6.66
C SER A 79 -5.93 6.96 -7.31
N THR A 80 -6.46 6.39 -8.39
CA THR A 80 -5.76 5.32 -9.13
C THR A 80 -4.56 5.85 -9.94
N GLU A 81 -4.54 7.16 -10.26
CA GLU A 81 -3.44 7.78 -11.02
C GLU A 81 -2.18 7.94 -10.16
N THR A 82 -2.36 8.38 -8.92
CA THR A 82 -1.24 8.66 -8.00
C THR A 82 -1.07 7.60 -6.92
N LEU A 83 -2.10 6.77 -6.69
CA LEU A 83 -2.22 5.82 -5.57
C LEU A 83 -1.93 6.40 -4.18
N LEU A 84 -1.79 7.72 -4.08
CA LEU A 84 -1.64 8.43 -2.82
C LEU A 84 -3.00 8.54 -2.11
N PRO A 85 -3.05 8.24 -0.80
CA PRO A 85 -4.26 8.33 -0.03
C PRO A 85 -4.60 9.81 0.19
N TYR A 86 -5.82 10.20 -0.13
CA TYR A 86 -6.35 11.53 0.22
C TYR A 86 -7.18 11.48 1.51
N ARG A 87 -7.70 10.31 1.89
CA ARG A 87 -8.41 10.08 3.16
C ARG A 87 -8.13 8.68 3.70
N MET A 88 -8.07 8.58 5.02
CA MET A 88 -7.89 7.34 5.76
C MET A 88 -8.96 7.23 6.83
N TYR A 89 -9.53 6.04 7.03
CA TYR A 89 -10.57 5.76 8.02
C TYR A 89 -10.34 4.42 8.70
N PHE A 90 -11.05 4.19 9.81
CA PHE A 90 -11.25 2.83 10.33
C PHE A 90 -12.68 2.38 10.04
N ALA A 91 -12.85 1.15 9.57
CA ALA A 91 -14.16 0.56 9.31
C ALA A 91 -15.07 0.53 10.56
N SER A 92 -14.47 0.43 11.76
CA SER A 92 -15.17 0.49 13.04
C SER A 92 -15.59 1.91 13.44
N SER A 93 -15.02 2.94 12.83
CA SER A 93 -15.26 4.36 13.15
C SER A 93 -15.34 5.20 11.87
N PRO A 94 -16.38 5.00 11.03
CA PRO A 94 -16.44 5.57 9.68
C PRO A 94 -16.48 7.09 9.65
N ASP A 95 -16.97 7.74 10.71
CA ASP A 95 -17.04 9.20 10.81
C ASP A 95 -15.72 9.84 11.29
N SER A 96 -14.78 9.01 11.75
CA SER A 96 -13.49 9.45 12.30
C SER A 96 -12.39 9.29 11.25
N ARG A 97 -11.86 10.43 10.78
CA ARG A 97 -10.72 10.43 9.86
C ARG A 97 -9.42 10.12 10.61
N VAL A 98 -8.60 9.24 10.05
CA VAL A 98 -7.23 9.00 10.52
C VAL A 98 -6.36 10.18 10.08
N THR A 99 -5.62 10.75 11.04
CA THR A 99 -4.70 11.87 10.80
C THR A 99 -3.32 11.36 10.40
N ASP A 100 -2.57 12.18 9.68
CA ASP A 100 -1.19 11.85 9.26
C ASP A 100 -0.28 11.53 10.46
N SER A 101 -0.53 12.17 11.62
CA SER A 101 0.19 11.89 12.87
C SER A 101 0.03 10.45 13.35
N PHE A 102 -1.15 9.84 13.18
CA PHE A 102 -1.40 8.45 13.56
C PHE A 102 -0.62 7.49 12.65
N VAL A 103 -0.69 7.74 11.33
CA VAL A 103 0.02 6.93 10.33
C VAL A 103 1.53 6.97 10.56
N ASN A 104 2.09 8.16 10.80
CA ASN A 104 3.52 8.33 11.02
C ASN A 104 3.99 7.64 12.31
N ALA A 105 3.23 7.73 13.40
CA ALA A 105 3.56 7.05 14.65
C ALA A 105 3.61 5.51 14.50
N HIS A 106 2.73 4.93 13.68
CA HIS A 106 2.75 3.48 13.41
C HIS A 106 3.88 3.05 12.47
N LYS A 107 4.26 3.91 11.49
CA LYS A 107 5.43 3.66 10.63
C LYS A 107 6.73 3.61 11.45
N GLU A 108 6.90 4.51 12.42
CA GLU A 108 8.05 4.50 13.32
C GLU A 108 8.12 3.22 14.15
N PHE A 109 6.97 2.68 14.57
CA PHE A 109 6.89 1.44 15.35
C PHE A 109 7.27 0.18 14.56
N ARG A 110 6.97 0.15 13.25
CA ARG A 110 7.34 -0.99 12.38
C ARG A 110 8.72 -0.87 11.74
N ASN A 111 9.40 0.28 11.84
CA ASN A 111 10.75 0.41 11.30
C ASN A 111 11.74 -0.42 12.16
N PRO A 112 12.35 -1.50 11.64
CA PRO A 112 13.27 -2.33 12.43
C PRO A 112 14.51 -1.58 12.93
N GLN A 113 14.79 -0.38 12.39
CA GLN A 113 15.90 0.48 12.80
C GLN A 113 15.57 1.45 13.95
N SER A 114 14.29 1.59 14.36
CA SER A 114 13.91 2.47 15.48
C SER A 114 14.13 1.82 16.86
N HIS A 115 14.40 0.51 16.90
CA HIS A 115 14.89 -0.19 18.08
C HIS A 115 16.41 -0.27 18.06
N PHE A 116 17.10 0.73 18.61
CA PHE A 116 18.36 0.67 19.38
C PHE A 116 19.06 2.04 19.35
N ASN A 117 18.66 2.92 20.27
CA ASN A 117 19.59 3.79 20.97
C ASN A 117 19.25 3.72 22.45
N ILE A 118 19.61 2.59 23.07
CA ILE A 118 19.75 2.54 24.52
C ILE A 118 21.05 3.26 24.82
N GLU A 119 20.96 4.54 25.20
CA GLU A 119 22.08 5.18 25.88
C GLU A 119 22.39 4.37 27.13
N LYS A 120 23.58 3.78 27.18
CA LYS A 120 24.14 3.23 28.41
C LYS A 120 24.29 4.40 29.39
N CYS A 121 23.41 4.49 30.39
CA CYS A 121 23.75 5.20 31.62
C CYS A 121 25.00 4.51 32.19
N ARG A 122 26.15 5.19 32.10
CA ARG A 122 27.36 4.79 32.79
C ARG A 122 27.12 4.95 34.29
N SER A 123 27.41 3.87 35.02
CA SER A 123 27.48 3.79 36.50
C SER A 123 28.44 4.82 37.08
#